data_AF-A0A7C3L4H6-F1
#
_entry.id   AF-A0A7C3L4H6-F1
#
_cell.length_a   1.000
_cell.length_b   1.000
_cell.length_c   1.000
_cell.angle_alpha   90.00
_cell.angle_beta   90.00
_cell.angle_gamma   90.00
#
_symmetry.space_group_name_H-M   'P 1'
#
loop_
_entity.id
_entity.type
_entity.pdbx_description
1 polymer ?
#
loop_
_entity_poly.entity_id
_entity_poly.type
_entity_poly.pdbx_seq_one_letter_code
_entity_poly.pdbx_strand_id
1 'polypeptide(L)'
;MIQIMEKLGFNLSPEDAEQTLRIGNRIMVTSSIHPYRVDLWLVRTAYDQVTFDRRKKGRLLGETVWFSSPEDTVLSKLGGNRAKDIEDASSIIAVQKSRLDWNYLHHWSKLLNVEDKLERLKRELFM
;
A
#
# COMPACT_ATOMS: atom_id res chain seq x y z
N MET A 1 -12.60 -11.04 11.31
CA MET A 1 -11.67 -9.88 11.29
C MET A 1 -11.84 -9.02 12.53
N ILE A 2 -13.04 -8.46 12.80
CA ILE A 2 -13.33 -7.66 14.03
C ILE A 2 -12.88 -8.41 15.30
N GLN A 3 -13.35 -9.64 15.50
CA GLN A 3 -12.97 -10.49 16.65
C GLN A 3 -11.45 -10.71 16.80
N ILE A 4 -10.69 -10.69 15.69
CA ILE A 4 -9.23 -10.84 15.75
C ILE A 4 -8.60 -9.54 16.23
N MET A 5 -9.09 -8.39 15.74
CA MET A 5 -8.62 -7.07 16.15
C MET A 5 -8.89 -6.83 17.64
N GLU A 6 -10.10 -7.14 18.12
CA GLU A 6 -10.45 -7.04 19.54
C GLU A 6 -9.53 -7.89 20.43
N LYS A 7 -9.27 -9.14 20.05
CA LYS A 7 -8.32 -10.02 20.77
C LYS A 7 -6.90 -9.47 20.82
N LEU A 8 -6.50 -8.69 19.82
CA LEU A 8 -5.19 -8.05 19.75
C LEU A 8 -5.17 -6.67 20.45
N GLY A 9 -6.28 -6.25 21.07
CA GLY A 9 -6.37 -4.98 21.79
C GLY A 9 -6.62 -3.77 20.90
N PHE A 10 -7.09 -3.98 19.68
CA PHE A 10 -7.52 -2.92 18.77
C PHE A 10 -9.02 -2.67 18.89
N ASN A 11 -9.41 -1.40 18.84
CA ASN A 11 -10.80 -0.96 18.90
C ASN A 11 -11.37 -0.84 17.48
N LEU A 12 -12.29 -1.74 17.12
CA LEU A 12 -13.03 -1.67 15.86
C LEU A 12 -14.49 -2.04 16.14
N SER A 13 -15.38 -1.03 16.19
CA SER A 13 -16.80 -1.31 16.34
C SER A 13 -17.40 -1.83 15.01
N PRO A 14 -18.37 -2.77 15.05
CA PRO A 14 -19.10 -3.18 13.86
C PRO A 14 -19.78 -2.02 13.14
N GLU A 15 -20.37 -1.08 13.88
CA GLU A 15 -21.03 0.10 13.28
C GLU A 15 -20.05 1.00 12.52
N ASP A 16 -18.89 1.32 13.12
CA ASP A 16 -17.86 2.15 12.46
C ASP A 16 -17.28 1.45 11.22
N ALA A 17 -17.10 0.13 11.32
CA ALA A 17 -16.70 -0.69 10.19
C ALA A 17 -17.74 -0.58 9.07
N GLU A 18 -19.01 -0.87 9.35
CA GLU A 18 -20.10 -0.80 8.37
C GLU A 18 -20.26 0.57 7.73
N GLN A 19 -20.20 1.65 8.52
CA GLN A 19 -20.29 3.00 7.99
C GLN A 19 -19.13 3.30 7.04
N THR A 20 -17.91 2.93 7.43
CA THR A 20 -16.72 3.10 6.59
C THR A 20 -16.78 2.23 5.33
N LEU A 21 -17.35 1.02 5.41
CA LEU A 21 -17.61 0.16 4.27
C LEU A 21 -18.60 0.80 3.28
N ARG A 22 -19.49 1.68 3.70
CA ARG A 22 -20.42 2.35 2.77
C ARG A 22 -19.77 3.47 1.99
N ILE A 23 -18.88 4.24 2.63
CA ILE A 23 -18.38 5.51 2.09
C ILE A 23 -16.95 5.46 1.56
N GLY A 24 -16.14 4.48 1.98
CA GLY A 24 -14.71 4.46 1.71
C GLY A 24 -14.12 3.07 1.49
N ASN A 25 -12.81 3.05 1.27
CA ASN A 25 -12.02 1.82 1.04
C ASN A 25 -10.97 1.56 2.13
N ARG A 26 -10.92 2.39 3.18
CA ARG A 26 -9.93 2.28 4.26
C ARG A 26 -10.58 2.45 5.62
N ILE A 27 -10.37 1.47 6.50
CA ILE A 27 -10.76 1.51 7.91
C ILE A 27 -9.49 1.71 8.74
N MET A 28 -9.46 2.79 9.51
CA MET A 28 -8.35 3.07 10.43
C MET A 28 -8.70 2.49 11.80
N VAL A 29 -7.83 1.63 12.31
CA VAL A 29 -8.03 0.94 13.59
C VAL A 29 -6.93 1.36 14.56
N THR A 30 -7.32 1.83 15.73
CA THR A 30 -6.42 2.25 16.80
C THR A 30 -6.52 1.30 17.98
N SER A 31 -5.53 1.35 18.87
CA SER A 31 -5.54 0.59 20.12
C SER A 31 -5.48 1.55 21.30
N SER A 32 -6.19 1.20 22.38
CA SER A 32 -6.08 1.91 23.66
C SER A 32 -4.92 1.41 24.51
N ILE A 33 -4.31 0.28 24.16
CA ILE A 33 -3.31 -0.41 25.01
C ILE A 33 -1.89 -0.38 24.42
N HIS A 34 -1.72 0.02 23.17
CA HIS A 34 -0.40 0.17 22.55
C HIS A 34 -0.42 1.28 21.47
N PRO A 35 0.74 1.85 21.09
CA PRO A 35 0.79 3.02 20.20
C PRO A 35 0.57 2.69 18.71
N TYR A 36 0.44 1.41 18.35
CA TYR A 36 0.27 1.01 16.95
C TYR A 36 -1.12 1.33 16.41
N ARG A 37 -1.13 1.78 15.16
CA ARG A 37 -2.31 1.97 14.33
C ARG A 37 -2.26 1.00 13.16
N VAL A 38 -3.39 0.39 12.83
CA VAL A 38 -3.54 -0.51 11.69
C VAL A 38 -4.50 0.12 10.70
N ASP A 39 -4.03 0.31 9.46
CA ASP A 39 -4.87 0.77 8.36
C ASP A 39 -5.31 -0.45 7.55
N LEU A 40 -6.61 -0.76 7.55
CA LEU A 40 -7.21 -1.85 6.79
C LEU A 40 -7.74 -1.32 5.46
N TRP A 41 -7.18 -1.79 4.36
CA TRP A 41 -7.62 -1.45 3.01
C TRP A 41 -8.51 -2.56 2.45
N LEU A 42 -9.58 -2.15 1.79
CA LEU A 42 -10.55 -3.05 1.17
C LEU A 42 -10.27 -3.15 -0.32
N VAL A 43 -10.42 -4.34 -0.87
CA VAL A 43 -10.33 -4.58 -2.31
C VAL A 43 -11.62 -4.08 -2.97
N ARG A 44 -11.57 -2.96 -3.69
CA ARG A 44 -12.75 -2.36 -4.35
C ARG A 44 -12.54 -2.01 -5.81
N THR A 45 -11.31 -1.70 -6.19
CA THR A 45 -10.96 -1.34 -7.56
C THR A 45 -10.28 -2.50 -8.27
N ALA A 46 -10.22 -2.43 -9.60
CA ALA A 46 -9.43 -3.38 -10.39
C ALA A 46 -7.95 -3.36 -9.97
N TYR A 47 -7.42 -2.19 -9.60
CA TYR A 47 -6.06 -2.06 -9.12
C TYR A 47 -5.85 -2.75 -7.77
N ASP A 48 -6.80 -2.63 -6.84
CA ASP A 48 -6.72 -3.32 -5.55
C ASP A 48 -6.71 -4.84 -5.75
N GLN A 49 -7.56 -5.35 -6.65
CA GLN A 49 -7.64 -6.79 -6.95
C GLN A 49 -6.30 -7.29 -7.50
N VAL A 50 -5.74 -6.60 -8.50
CA VAL A 50 -4.46 -6.97 -9.09
C VAL A 50 -3.31 -6.88 -8.08
N THR A 51 -3.29 -5.84 -7.24
CA THR A 51 -2.31 -5.71 -6.15
C THR A 51 -2.41 -6.88 -5.17
N PHE A 52 -3.64 -7.24 -4.77
CA PHE A 52 -3.86 -8.34 -3.85
C PHE A 52 -3.46 -9.68 -4.46
N ASP A 53 -3.78 -9.93 -5.72
CA ASP A 53 -3.44 -11.18 -6.42
C ASP A 53 -1.95 -11.34 -6.66
N ARG A 54 -1.22 -10.23 -6.84
CA ARG A 54 0.24 -10.22 -7.07
C ARG A 54 1.07 -10.11 -5.79
N ARG A 55 0.45 -10.17 -4.61
CA ARG A 55 1.17 -10.16 -3.32
C ARG A 55 2.25 -11.25 -3.26
N LYS A 56 3.40 -10.92 -2.70
CA LYS A 56 4.58 -11.80 -2.62
C LYS A 56 4.76 -12.32 -1.20
N LYS A 57 5.12 -13.60 -1.04
CA LYS A 57 5.52 -14.12 0.28
C LYS A 57 6.90 -13.59 0.65
N GLY A 58 7.08 -13.18 1.90
CA GLY A 58 8.37 -12.81 2.47
C GLY A 58 8.50 -13.29 3.91
N ARG A 59 9.66 -13.04 4.51
CA ARG A 59 9.92 -13.32 5.93
C ARG A 59 9.86 -12.02 6.73
N LEU A 60 9.13 -12.02 7.84
CA LEU A 60 9.09 -10.91 8.79
C LEU A 60 9.09 -11.49 10.21
N LEU A 61 10.06 -11.09 11.03
CA LEU A 61 10.15 -11.55 12.43
C LEU A 61 10.09 -13.09 12.58
N GLY A 62 10.72 -13.82 11.65
CA GLY A 62 10.72 -15.30 11.62
C GLY A 62 9.51 -15.93 10.91
N GLU A 63 8.45 -15.16 10.68
CA GLU A 63 7.20 -15.65 10.09
C GLU A 63 7.14 -15.44 8.58
N THR A 64 6.40 -16.31 7.88
CA THR A 64 6.07 -16.10 6.47
C THR A 64 4.80 -15.27 6.35
N VAL A 65 4.92 -14.06 5.79
CA VAL A 65 3.80 -13.13 5.60
C VAL A 65 3.69 -12.70 4.14
N TRP A 66 2.53 -12.16 3.78
CA TRP A 66 2.28 -11.58 2.46
C TRP A 66 2.62 -10.10 2.44
N PHE A 67 3.34 -9.67 1.41
CA PHE A 67 3.70 -8.28 1.16
C PHE A 67 3.13 -7.82 -0.19
N SER A 68 2.80 -6.53 -0.32
CA SER A 68 2.62 -5.91 -1.63
C SER A 68 3.91 -6.04 -2.45
N SER A 69 3.78 -6.11 -3.77
CA SER A 69 4.96 -6.09 -4.63
C SER A 69 5.70 -4.74 -4.49
N PRO A 70 7.02 -4.68 -4.77
CA PRO A 70 7.72 -3.41 -4.84
C PRO A 70 7.07 -2.42 -5.80
N GLU A 71 6.57 -2.90 -6.95
CA GLU A 71 5.89 -2.10 -7.96
C GLU A 71 4.60 -1.47 -7.40
N ASP A 72 3.75 -2.29 -6.77
CA ASP A 72 2.48 -1.80 -6.21
C ASP A 72 2.71 -0.84 -5.03
N THR A 73 3.79 -1.06 -4.27
CA THR A 73 4.20 -0.17 -3.18
C THR A 73 4.63 1.19 -3.73
N VAL A 74 5.41 1.23 -4.82
CA VAL A 74 5.78 2.49 -5.51
C VAL A 74 4.53 3.21 -5.99
N LEU A 75 3.64 2.54 -6.73
CA LEU A 75 2.42 3.15 -7.27
C LEU A 75 1.50 3.70 -6.16
N SER A 76 1.32 2.95 -5.07
CA SER A 76 0.56 3.42 -3.90
C SER A 76 1.16 4.68 -3.28
N LYS A 77 2.50 4.75 -3.20
CA LYS A 77 3.22 5.91 -2.70
C LYS A 77 3.10 7.12 -3.61
N LEU A 78 3.17 6.94 -4.93
CA LEU A 78 2.96 8.02 -5.90
C LEU A 78 1.52 8.57 -5.87
N GLY A 79 0.53 7.75 -5.49
CA GLY A 79 -0.83 8.21 -5.21
C GLY A 79 -0.92 9.15 -4.00
N GLY A 80 0.05 9.10 -3.10
CA GLY A 80 0.21 10.05 -2.00
C GLY A 80 0.72 11.42 -2.45
N ASN A 81 0.46 12.44 -1.64
CA ASN A 81 0.91 13.81 -1.88
C ASN A 81 1.91 14.33 -0.84
N ARG A 82 2.38 13.47 0.08
CA ARG A 82 3.36 13.88 1.09
C ARG A 82 4.78 13.74 0.52
N ALA A 83 5.68 14.65 0.89
CA ALA A 83 7.09 14.58 0.52
C ALA A 83 7.71 13.20 0.86
N LYS A 84 7.38 12.67 2.05
CA LYS A 84 7.81 11.34 2.49
C LYS A 84 7.33 10.21 1.57
N ASP A 85 6.16 10.31 0.97
CA ASP A 85 5.69 9.25 0.06
C ASP A 85 6.53 9.21 -1.22
N ILE A 86 6.94 10.37 -1.74
CA ILE A 86 7.84 10.47 -2.89
C ILE A 86 9.24 9.93 -2.54
N GLU A 87 9.76 10.26 -1.36
CA GLU A 87 11.05 9.77 -0.87
C GLU A 87 11.06 8.23 -0.71
N ASP A 88 10.01 7.67 -0.12
CA ASP A 88 9.84 6.22 0.03
C ASP A 88 9.78 5.53 -1.34
N ALA A 89 9.02 6.08 -2.29
CA ALA A 89 8.94 5.55 -3.66
C ALA A 89 10.30 5.59 -4.37
N SER A 90 11.00 6.73 -4.27
CA SER A 90 12.34 6.92 -4.83
C SER A 90 13.34 5.90 -4.28
N SER A 91 13.31 5.68 -2.97
CA SER A 91 14.16 4.70 -2.29
C SER A 91 13.93 3.28 -2.79
N ILE A 92 12.68 2.87 -2.98
CA ILE A 92 12.35 1.54 -3.53
C ILE A 92 12.86 1.40 -4.97
N ILE A 93 12.65 2.43 -5.82
CA ILE A 93 13.13 2.43 -7.20
C ILE A 93 14.66 2.33 -7.25
N ALA A 94 15.36 3.11 -6.41
CA ALA A 94 16.82 3.14 -6.34
C ALA A 94 17.42 1.80 -5.87
N VAL A 95 16.72 1.05 -5.02
CA VAL A 95 17.19 -0.26 -4.53
C VAL A 95 16.85 -1.38 -5.52
N GLN A 96 15.64 -1.38 -6.10
CA GLN A 96 15.17 -2.47 -6.95
C GLN A 96 15.62 -2.33 -8.41
N LYS A 97 15.79 -1.10 -8.92
CA LYS A 97 16.27 -0.76 -10.28
C LYS A 97 15.78 -1.71 -11.37
N SER A 98 16.65 -2.59 -11.86
CA SER A 98 16.41 -3.53 -12.95
C SER A 98 15.49 -4.70 -12.59
N ARG A 99 15.18 -4.89 -11.30
CA ARG A 99 14.25 -5.92 -10.81
C ARG A 99 12.78 -5.48 -10.87
N LEU A 100 12.54 -4.18 -11.04
CA LEU A 100 11.18 -3.66 -11.20
C LEU A 100 10.65 -3.99 -12.60
N ASP A 101 9.39 -4.41 -12.66
CA ASP A 101 8.64 -4.45 -13.90
C ASP A 101 8.21 -3.03 -14.30
N TRP A 102 9.05 -2.38 -15.10
CA TRP A 102 8.80 -1.02 -15.58
C TRP A 102 7.57 -0.94 -16.49
N ASN A 103 7.28 -1.99 -17.27
CA ASN A 103 6.10 -2.01 -18.13
C ASN A 103 4.82 -2.00 -17.28
N TYR A 104 4.79 -2.78 -16.19
CA TYR A 104 3.71 -2.75 -15.22
C TYR A 104 3.56 -1.38 -14.54
N LEU A 105 4.68 -0.79 -14.09
CA LEU A 105 4.67 0.54 -13.46
C LEU A 105 4.12 1.61 -14.40
N HIS A 106 4.55 1.66 -15.66
CA HIS A 106 4.04 2.62 -16.64
C HIS A 106 2.56 2.37 -16.99
N HIS A 107 2.13 1.11 -17.08
CA HIS A 107 0.73 0.80 -17.36
C HIS A 107 -0.20 1.32 -16.26
N TRP A 108 0.10 1.00 -15.00
CA TRP A 108 -0.75 1.40 -13.88
C TRP A 108 -0.59 2.86 -13.49
N SER A 109 0.59 3.46 -13.64
CA SER A 109 0.77 4.88 -13.33
C SER A 109 -0.14 5.77 -14.19
N LYS A 110 -0.36 5.40 -15.45
CA LYS A 110 -1.34 6.05 -16.34
C LYS A 110 -2.76 5.93 -15.80
N LEU A 111 -3.20 4.71 -15.51
CA LEU A 111 -4.56 4.44 -15.02
C LEU A 111 -4.84 5.08 -13.64
N LEU A 112 -3.80 5.23 -12.82
CA LEU A 112 -3.87 5.85 -11.50
C LEU A 112 -3.60 7.37 -11.54
N ASN A 113 -3.34 7.96 -12.71
CA ASN A 113 -2.99 9.37 -12.89
C ASN A 113 -1.79 9.84 -12.05
N VAL A 114 -0.74 9.02 -12.01
CA VAL A 114 0.54 9.31 -11.30
C VAL A 114 1.77 9.11 -12.20
N GLU A 115 1.56 9.03 -13.51
CA GLU A 115 2.63 8.87 -14.52
C GLU A 115 3.66 10.00 -14.44
N ASP A 116 3.22 11.25 -14.29
CA ASP A 116 4.07 12.42 -14.16
C ASP A 116 5.09 12.28 -13.01
N LYS A 117 4.63 11.80 -11.85
CA LYS A 117 5.47 11.55 -10.68
C LYS A 117 6.46 10.40 -10.92
N LEU A 118 6.01 9.33 -11.58
CA LEU A 118 6.86 8.19 -11.92
C LEU A 118 7.99 8.61 -12.88
N GLU A 119 7.65 9.32 -13.96
CA GLU A 119 8.63 9.80 -14.94
C GLU A 119 9.64 10.77 -14.34
N ARG A 120 9.20 11.63 -13.42
CA ARG A 120 10.10 12.52 -12.69
C ARG A 120 11.14 11.73 -11.90
N LEU A 121 10.70 10.77 -11.06
CA LEU A 121 11.62 9.96 -10.26
C LEU A 121 12.56 9.13 -11.14
N LYS A 122 12.06 8.57 -12.25
CA LYS A 122 12.86 7.80 -13.19
C LYS A 122 13.98 8.67 -13.79
N ARG A 123 13.69 9.91 -14.20
CA ARG A 123 14.73 10.83 -14.67
C ARG A 123 15.74 11.13 -13.57
N GLU A 124 15.29 11.51 -12.39
CA GLU A 124 16.18 11.87 -11.27
C GLU A 124 17.13 10.74 -10.83
N LEU A 125 16.71 9.48 -10.97
CA LEU A 125 17.47 8.31 -10.50
C LEU A 125 18.36 7.65 -11.56
N PHE A 126 18.11 7.89 -12.85
CA PHE A 126 18.83 7.24 -13.96
C PHE A 126 19.46 8.20 -14.96
N MET A 127 19.43 9.51 -14.70
CA MET A 127 20.35 10.49 -15.31
C MET A 127 21.70 10.43 -14.61
#